data_AF-A0A3N6RGI6-F1
#
_entry.id   AF-A0A3N6RGI6-F1
#
_cell.length_a   1.000
_cell.length_b   1.000
_cell.length_c   1.000
_cell.angle_alpha   90.00
_cell.angle_beta   90.00
_cell.angle_gamma   90.00
#
_symmetry.space_group_name_H-M   'P 1'
#
loop_
_entity.id
_entity.type
_entity.pdbx_description
1 polymer ?
#
loop_
_entity_poly.entity_id
_entity_poly.type
_entity_poly.pdbx_seq_one_letter_code
_entity_poly.pdbx_strand_id
1 'polypeptide(L)' 'MDSQGAHPDIMTYGILLDGLCDNGELEKALELLNRMHKSEMDLDIIIYNIIIHGICNASKVDETEIYYVASLSKE' A
#
# COMPACT_ATOMS: atom_id res chain seq x y z
N MET A 1 0.03 19.59 26.50
CA MET A 1 0.04 18.51 25.51
C MET A 1 1.47 18.38 25.09
N ASP A 2 2.20 17.48 25.74
CA ASP A 2 3.62 17.30 25.47
C ASP A 2 3.75 16.70 24.08
N SER A 3 4.43 17.42 23.20
CA SER A 3 4.83 17.02 21.86
C SER A 3 5.98 15.99 21.91
N GLN A 4 5.78 14.92 22.68
CA GLN A 4 6.55 13.69 22.51
C GLN A 4 5.85 12.89 21.41
N GLY A 5 6.28 13.13 20.18
CA GLY A 5 5.82 12.34 19.04
C GLY A 5 6.07 10.86 19.36
N ALA A 6 4.99 10.10 19.55
CA ALA A 6 5.11 8.66 19.68
C ALA A 6 5.77 8.15 18.40
N HIS A 7 6.93 7.52 18.52
CA HIS A 7 7.57 6.87 17.38
C HIS A 7 6.65 5.73 16.94
N PRO A 8 6.07 5.79 15.72
CA PRO A 8 5.23 4.71 15.24
C PRO A 8 6.05 3.42 15.20
N ASP A 9 5.51 2.36 15.77
CA ASP A 9 6.11 1.03 15.68
C ASP A 9 5.75 0.36 14.34
N ILE A 10 6.33 -0.82 14.10
CA ILE A 10 6.08 -1.58 12.88
C ILE A 10 4.59 -1.88 12.66
N MET A 11 3.85 -2.13 13.75
CA MET A 11 2.41 -2.38 13.69
C MET A 11 1.64 -1.14 13.23
N THR A 12 2.00 0.04 13.71
CA THR A 12 1.40 1.31 13.31
C THR A 12 1.59 1.55 11.81
N TYR A 13 2.80 1.27 11.29
CA TYR A 13 3.04 1.35 9.87
C TYR A 13 2.31 0.26 9.07
N GLY A 14 2.19 -0.96 9.61
CA GLY A 14 1.40 -2.02 9.00
C GLY A 14 -0.05 -1.60 8.77
N ILE A 15 -0.69 -0.99 9.77
CA ILE A 15 -2.05 -0.45 9.67
C ILE A 15 -2.15 0.62 8.58
N LEU A 16 -1.16 1.52 8.49
CA LEU A 16 -1.14 2.55 7.46
C LEU A 16 -0.96 1.96 6.05
N LEU A 17 -0.07 0.97 5.90
CA LEU A 17 0.12 0.28 4.63
C LEU A 17 -1.15 -0.43 4.18
N ASP A 18 -1.82 -1.14 5.09
CA ASP A 18 -3.06 -1.87 4.82
C ASP A 18 -4.15 -0.92 4.33
N GLY A 19 -4.39 0.17 5.07
CA GLY A 19 -5.36 1.19 4.67
C GLY A 19 -5.04 1.89 3.35
N LEU A 20 -3.75 2.14 3.05
CA LEU A 20 -3.34 2.70 1.76
C LEU A 20 -3.59 1.71 0.61
N CYS A 21 -3.28 0.43 0.82
CA CYS A 21 -3.52 -0.62 -0.17
C CYS A 21 -5.03 -0.82 -0.44
N ASP A 22 -5.85 -0.86 0.61
CA ASP A 22 -7.31 -1.01 0.50
C ASP A 22 -7.98 0.18 -0.21
N ASN A 23 -7.41 1.37 -0.08
CA ASN A 23 -7.87 2.57 -0.77
C ASN A 23 -7.34 2.70 -2.21
N GLY A 24 -6.58 1.73 -2.71
CA GLY A 24 -5.96 1.78 -4.04
C GLY A 24 -4.80 2.77 -4.15
N GLU A 25 -4.29 3.29 -3.03
CA GLU A 25 -3.17 4.25 -2.99
C GLU A 25 -1.82 3.52 -2.93
N LEU A 26 -1.60 2.57 -3.85
CA LEU A 26 -0.46 1.66 -3.83
C LEU A 26 0.88 2.40 -3.92
N GLU A 27 0.99 3.48 -4.71
CA GLU A 27 2.22 4.26 -4.80
C GLU A 27 2.63 4.85 -3.45
N LYS A 28 1.66 5.35 -2.68
CA LYS A 28 1.90 5.90 -1.33
C LYS A 28 2.31 4.81 -0.35
N ALA A 29 1.70 3.62 -0.47
CA ALA A 29 2.09 2.46 0.34
C ALA A 29 3.56 2.06 0.07
N LEU A 30 3.98 2.02 -1.21
CA LEU A 30 5.35 1.70 -1.59
C LEU A 30 6.36 2.79 -1.15
N GLU A 31 5.97 4.07 -1.21
CA GLU A 31 6.79 5.15 -0.67
C GLU A 31 6.99 5.01 0.85
N LEU A 32 5.92 4.66 1.58
CA LEU A 32 5.97 4.43 3.01
C LEU A 32 6.87 3.22 3.36
N LEU A 33 6.73 2.11 2.64
CA LEU A 33 7.59 0.93 2.78
C LEU A 33 9.08 1.29 2.61
N ASN A 34 9.40 2.08 1.57
CA ASN A 34 10.75 2.56 1.33
C ASN A 34 11.29 3.44 2.47
N ARG A 35 10.43 4.28 3.07
CA ARG A 35 10.80 5.09 4.25
C ARG A 35 11.08 4.22 5.48
N MET A 36 10.27 3.18 5.71
CA MET A 36 10.52 2.23 6.80
C MET A 36 11.85 1.48 6.60
N HIS A 37 12.11 1.03 5.37
CA HIS A 37 13.37 0.36 5.02
C HIS A 37 14.60 1.28 5.22
N LYS A 38 14.51 2.55 4.80
CA LYS A 38 15.55 3.56 5.03
C LYS A 38 15.75 3.95 6.50
N SER A 39 14.74 3.71 7.34
CA SER A 39 14.82 3.94 8.77
C SER A 39 15.38 2.73 9.53
N GLU A 40 15.92 1.74 8.80
CA GLU A 40 16.51 0.50 9.35
C GLU A 40 15.52 -0.27 10.24
N MET A 41 14.22 -0.15 9.96
CA MET A 41 13.20 -0.92 10.66
C MET A 41 13.23 -2.37 10.18
N ASP A 42 13.21 -3.32 11.12
CA ASP A 42 13.13 -4.74 10.83
C ASP A 42 11.73 -5.11 10.31
N LEU A 43 11.53 -4.97 9.00
CA LEU A 43 10.30 -5.35 8.33
C LEU A 43 10.06 -6.85 8.47
N ASP A 44 8.88 -7.24 8.94
CA ASP A 44 8.50 -8.64 9.11
C ASP A 44 7.63 -9.15 7.94
N ILE A 45 7.27 -10.43 8.02
CA ILE A 45 6.42 -11.08 7.02
C ILE A 45 5.03 -10.43 6.89
N ILE A 46 4.52 -9.79 7.94
CA ILE A 46 3.20 -9.15 7.92
C ILE A 46 3.24 -7.94 6.98
N ILE A 47 4.29 -7.11 7.09
CA ILE A 47 4.46 -5.95 6.21
C ILE A 47 4.53 -6.36 4.74
N TYR A 48 5.33 -7.38 4.41
CA TYR A 48 5.43 -7.84 3.03
C TYR A 48 4.11 -8.45 2.51
N ASN A 49 3.38 -9.19 3.35
CA ASN A 49 2.08 -9.74 2.96
C ASN A 49 1.07 -8.64 2.62
N ILE A 50 1.03 -7.55 3.39
CA ILE A 50 0.18 -6.39 3.11
C ILE A 50 0.51 -5.79 1.73
N ILE A 51 1.80 -5.57 1.45
CA ILE A 51 2.23 -4.99 0.17
C ILE A 51 1.90 -5.91 -1.01
N ILE A 52 2.16 -7.21 -0.88
CA ILE A 52 1.84 -8.19 -1.92
C ILE A 52 0.33 -8.21 -2.19
N HIS A 53 -0.48 -8.17 -1.12
CA HIS A 53 -1.93 -8.07 -1.25
C HIS A 53 -2.35 -6.82 -2.03
N GLY A 54 -1.80 -5.65 -1.67
CA GLY A 54 -2.06 -4.38 -2.35
C GLY A 54 -1.69 -4.41 -3.84
N ILE A 55 -0.53 -4.96 -4.19
CA ILE A 55 -0.10 -5.12 -5.59
C ILE A 55 -1.08 -6.00 -6.37
N CYS A 56 -1.45 -7.16 -5.81
CA CYS A 56 -2.39 -8.07 -6.44
C CYS A 56 -3.78 -7.44 -6.65
N ASN A 57 -4.22 -6.56 -5.74
CA ASN A 57 -5.49 -5.86 -5.89
C ASN A 57 -5.39 -4.76 -6.96
N ALA A 58 -4.32 -3.97 -6.99
CA ALA A 58 -4.12 -2.94 -8.01
C ALA A 58 -4.08 -3.52 -9.44
N SER A 59 -3.42 -4.67 -9.64
CA SER A 59 -3.40 -5.33 -10.96
C SER A 59 -4.79 -5.76 -11.44
N LYS A 60 -5.66 -6.22 -10.54
CA LYS A 60 -7.05 -6.58 -10.89
C LYS A 60 -7.87 -5.37 -11.31
N VAL A 61 -7.63 -4.22 -10.68
CA VAL A 61 -8.30 -2.96 -11.03
C VAL A 61 -7.87 -2.51 -12.43
N ASP A 62 -6.57 -2.53 -12.73
CA ASP A 62 -6.04 -2.16 -14.05
C ASP A 62 -6.58 -3.06 -15.17
N GLU A 63 -6.63 -4.38 -14.97
CA GLU A 63 -7.25 -5.31 -15.93
C GLU A 63 -8.73 -5.00 -16.19
N THR A 64 -9.47 -4.60 -15.15
CA THR A 64 -10.89 -4.26 -15.25
C THR A 64 -11.10 -2.96 -16.04
N GLU A 65 -10.30 -1.93 -15.77
CA GLU A 65 -10.34 -0.65 -16.48
C GLU A 65 -10.02 -0.84 -17.98
N ILE A 66 -9.00 -1.65 -18.30
CA ILE A 66 -8.67 -1.96 -19.71
C ILE A 66 -9.83 -2.65 -20.42
N TYR A 67 -10.45 -3.65 -19.78
CA TYR A 67 -11.60 -4.35 -20.36
C TYR A 67 -12.79 -3.41 -20.58
N TYR A 68 -13.05 -2.50 -19.63
CA TYR A 68 -14.11 -1.50 -19.74
C TYR A 68 -13.88 -0.51 -20.89
N VAL A 69 -12.67 0.04 -21.01
CA VAL A 69 -12.30 0.93 -22.13
C VAL A 69 -12.41 0.21 -23.48
N ALA A 70 -11.95 -1.05 -23.54
CA ALA A 70 -12.02 -1.86 -24.76
C ALA A 70 -13.47 -2.21 -25.18
N SER A 71 -14.40 -2.26 -24.22
CA SER A 71 -15.83 -2.51 -24.51
C SER A 71 -16.55 -1.25 -24.99
N LEU A 72 -16.21 -0.07 -24.45
CA LEU A 72 -16.74 1.22 -24.92
C LEU A 72 -16.22 1.65 -26.29
N SER A 73 -15.03 1.19 -26.70
CA SER A 73 -14.41 1.55 -27.99
C SER A 73 -15.00 0.76 -29.19
N LYS A 74 -15.96 -0.14 -28.95
CA LYS A 74 -16.59 -1.00 -29.97
C LYS A 74 -17.99 -0.53 -30.40
N GLU A 75 -18.47 0.59 -29.86
CA GLU A 75 -19.67 1.31 -30.34
C GLU A 75 -19.27 2.48 -31.27
#